data_AF-A0A7V2B297-F1
#
_entry.id   AF-A0A7V2B297-F1
#
_cell.length_a   1.000
_cell.length_b   1.000
_cell.length_c   1.000
_cell.angle_alpha   90.00
_cell.angle_beta   90.00
_cell.angle_gamma   90.00
#
_symmetry.space_group_name_H-M   'P 1'
#
loop_
_entity.id
_entity.type
_entity.pdbx_description
1 polymer ?
#
loop_
_entity_poly.entity_id
_entity_poly.type
_entity_poly.pdbx_seq_one_letter_code
_entity_poly.pdbx_strand_id
1 'polypeptide(L)' 'MAVLVQKLWQWVVYTLVFVIFGGLGAGVTHLIFALIVGRMLDPVLYAVIFGGTGWIAYRQAEGWLQRSTR' A
#
# COMPACT_ATOMS: atom_id res chain seq x y z
N MET A 1 -27.02 11.71 -1.83
CA MET A 1 -26.42 11.26 -0.55
C MET A 1 -25.76 9.88 -0.66
N ALA A 2 -26.43 8.84 -1.16
CA ALA A 2 -25.87 7.47 -1.24
C ALA A 2 -24.53 7.37 -2.00
N VAL A 3 -24.37 8.09 -3.11
CA VAL A 3 -23.13 8.08 -3.92
C VAL A 3 -21.92 8.63 -3.16
N LEU A 4 -22.10 9.70 -2.39
CA LEU A 4 -21.03 10.30 -1.58
C LEU A 4 -20.55 9.33 -0.50
N VAL A 5 -21.49 8.65 0.17
CA VAL A 5 -21.17 7.64 1.19
C VAL A 5 -20.38 6.47 0.57
N GLN A 6 -20.80 6.00 -0.61
CA GLN A 6 -20.10 4.93 -1.32
C GLN A 6 -18.68 5.36 -1.74
N LYS A 7 -18.51 6.59 -2.23
CA LYS A 7 -17.19 7.12 -2.60
C LYS A 7 -16.27 7.30 -1.41
N LEU A 8 -16.80 7.76 -0.28
CA LEU A 8 -16.06 7.87 0.96
C LEU A 8 -15.61 6.49 1.45
N TRP A 9 -16.50 5.50 1.42
CA TRP A 9 -16.16 4.12 1.76
C TRP A 9 -15.04 3.55 0.87
N GLN A 10 -15.15 3.72 -0.45
CA GLN A 10 -14.10 3.32 -1.39
C GLN A 10 -12.76 3.97 -1.07
N TRP A 11 -12.76 5.28 -0.79
CA TRP A 11 -11.57 6.02 -0.41
C TRP A 11 -10.91 5.48 0.87
N VAL A 12 -11.71 5.17 1.90
CA VAL A 12 -11.21 4.58 3.15
C VAL A 12 -10.57 3.22 2.87
N VAL A 13 -11.26 2.34 2.16
CA VAL A 13 -10.76 0.99 1.83
C VAL A 13 -9.44 1.07 1.05
N TYR A 14 -9.37 1.93 0.03
CA TYR A 14 -8.16 2.10 -0.77
C TYR A 14 -6.99 2.66 0.04
N THR A 15 -7.26 3.60 0.94
CA THR A 15 -6.24 4.16 1.84
C THR A 15 -5.72 3.10 2.81
N LEU A 16 -6.61 2.29 3.39
CA LEU A 16 -6.20 1.19 4.27
C LEU A 16 -5.34 0.16 3.53
N VAL A 17 -5.76 -0.25 2.33
CA VAL A 17 -4.97 -1.16 1.47
C VAL A 17 -3.59 -0.55 1.18
N PHE A 18 -3.53 0.72 0.77
CA PHE A 18 -2.28 1.41 0.49
C PHE A 18 -1.33 1.39 1.69
N VAL A 19 -1.81 1.79 2.87
CA VAL A 19 -0.97 1.90 4.08
C VAL A 19 -0.50 0.52 4.56
N ILE A 20 -1.39 -0.48 4.54
CA ILE A 20 -1.06 -1.84 5.01
C ILE A 20 0.00 -2.46 4.10
N PHE A 21 -0.22 -2.51 2.79
CA PHE A 21 0.72 -3.16 1.87
C PHE A 21 1.96 -2.31 1.59
N GLY A 22 1.84 -0.99 1.68
CA GLY A 22 2.97 -0.06 1.74
C GLY A 22 3.90 -0.40 2.91
N GLY A 23 3.34 -0.43 4.12
CA GLY A 23 4.06 -0.72 5.35
C GLY A 23 4.66 -2.12 5.39
N LEU A 24 3.90 -3.13 4.97
CA LEU A 24 4.39 -4.51 4.88
C LEU A 24 5.55 -4.63 3.90
N GLY A 25 5.43 -4.05 2.69
CA GLY A 25 6.49 -4.07 1.69
C GLY A 25 7.78 -3.42 2.21
N ALA A 26 7.69 -2.17 2.67
CA ALA A 26 8.85 -1.44 3.18
C ALA A 26 9.44 -2.08 4.45
N GLY A 27 8.60 -2.54 5.37
CA GLY A 27 9.01 -3.19 6.61
C GLY A 27 9.74 -4.51 6.38
N VAL A 28 9.20 -5.38 5.52
CA VAL A 28 9.86 -6.65 5.16
C VAL A 28 11.18 -6.38 4.46
N THR A 29 11.23 -5.45 3.50
CA THR A 29 12.49 -5.11 2.83
C THR A 29 13.52 -4.52 3.80
N HIS A 30 13.09 -3.66 4.74
CA HIS A 30 13.97 -3.11 5.76
C HIS A 30 14.58 -4.20 6.65
N LEU A 31 13.77 -5.16 7.11
CA LEU A 31 14.24 -6.29 7.93
C LEU A 31 15.23 -7.16 7.15
N ILE A 32 14.91 -7.51 5.91
CA ILE A 32 15.81 -8.30 5.05
C ILE A 32 17.12 -7.57 4.80
N PHE A 33 17.06 -6.26 4.51
CA PHE A 33 18.25 -5.46 4.28
C PHE A 33 19.13 -5.36 5.54
N ALA A 34 18.52 -5.17 6.71
CA ALA A 34 19.23 -5.17 7.98
C ALA A 34 19.89 -6.52 8.27
N LEU A 35 19.22 -7.63 7.96
CA LEU A 35 19.76 -8.98 8.12
C LEU A 35 20.95 -9.26 7.20
N ILE A 36 20.90 -8.81 5.94
CA ILE A 36 21.95 -9.13 4.94
C ILE A 36 23.13 -8.17 5.05
N VAL A 37 22.85 -6.87 5.20
CA VAL A 37 23.86 -5.80 5.09
C VAL A 37 24.34 -5.34 6.47
N GLY A 38 23.64 -5.67 7.55
CA GLY A 38 24.00 -5.26 8.92
C GLY A 38 23.77 -3.77 9.19
N ARG A 39 22.99 -3.08 8.35
CA ARG A 39 22.67 -1.65 8.50
C ARG A 39 21.20 -1.39 8.22
N MET A 40 20.68 -0.29 8.76
CA MET A 40 19.31 0.14 8.49
C MET A 40 19.16 0.65 7.05
N LEU A 41 18.00 0.39 6.46
CA LEU A 41 17.64 0.93 5.16
C LEU A 41 17.56 2.47 5.24
N ASP A 42 18.07 3.14 4.22
CA ASP A 42 17.96 4.59 4.11
C ASP A 42 16.48 5.03 4.16
N PRO A 43 16.13 6.09 4.93
CA PRO A 43 14.74 6.52 5.09
C PRO A 43 14.06 6.94 3.79
N VAL A 44 14.81 7.54 2.84
CA VAL A 44 14.25 7.93 1.54
C VAL A 44 13.92 6.67 0.74
N LEU A 45 14.84 5.70 0.72
CA LEU A 45 14.58 4.43 0.04
C LEU A 45 13.42 3.65 0.69
N TYR A 46 13.32 3.68 2.02
CA TYR A 46 12.18 3.11 2.74
C TYR A 46 10.85 3.74 2.28
N ALA A 47 10.79 5.07 2.22
CA ALA A 47 9.60 5.80 1.79
C ALA A 47 9.24 5.50 0.32
N VAL A 48 10.24 5.35 -0.56
CA VAL A 48 10.03 4.96 -1.96
C VAL A 48 9.42 3.56 -2.07
N ILE A 49 9.94 2.59 -1.32
CA ILE A 49 9.40 1.22 -1.30
C ILE A 49 7.98 1.24 -0.74
N PHE A 50 7.74 1.94 0.37
CA PHE A 50 6.43 2.10 0.97
C PHE A 50 5.41 2.66 -0.03
N GLY A 51 5.77 3.76 -0.71
CA GLY A 51 4.91 4.36 -1.71
C GLY A 51 4.66 3.45 -2.91
N GLY A 52 5.72 2.77 -3.39
CA GLY A 52 5.64 1.86 -4.52
C GLY A 52 4.76 0.64 -4.25
N THR A 53 4.99 -0.08 -3.15
CA THR A 53 4.20 -1.27 -2.81
C THR A 53 2.76 -0.91 -2.45
N GLY A 54 2.55 0.20 -1.73
CA GLY A 54 1.22 0.73 -1.44
C GLY A 54 0.44 1.08 -2.71
N TRP A 55 1.09 1.74 -3.68
CA TRP A 55 0.48 2.11 -4.95
C TRP A 55 0.06 0.90 -5.78
N ILE A 56 0.92 -0.12 -5.88
CA ILE A 56 0.60 -1.37 -6.58
C ILE A 56 -0.62 -2.05 -5.95
N ALA A 57 -0.65 -2.14 -4.61
CA ALA A 57 -1.75 -2.74 -3.89
C ALA A 57 -3.07 -1.98 -4.07
N TYR A 58 -3.02 -0.64 -4.01
CA TYR A 58 -4.17 0.21 -4.32
C TYR A 58 -4.72 -0.06 -5.73
N ARG A 59 -3.87 -0.01 -6.77
CA ARG A 59 -4.28 -0.25 -8.15
C ARG A 59 -4.87 -1.64 -8.35
N GLN A 60 -4.31 -2.63 -7.66
CA GLN A 60 -4.85 -3.98 -7.71
C GLN A 60 -6.23 -4.05 -7.06
N ALA A 61 -6.41 -3.49 -5.85
CA ALA A 61 -7.71 -3.45 -5.18
C ALA A 61 -8.78 -2.70 -5.99
N GLU A 62 -8.41 -1.59 -6.63
CA GLU A 62 -9.28 -0.87 -7.55
C GLU A 62 -9.76 -1.76 -8.71
N GLY A 63 -8.83 -2.48 -9.37
CA GLY A 63 -9.17 -3.40 -10.46
C GLY A 63 -10.00 -4.62 -10.03
N TRP A 64 -9.90 -5.07 -8.77
CA TRP A 64 -10.75 -6.13 -8.22
C TRP A 64 -12.18 -5.63 -7.97
N LEU A 65 -12.33 -4.48 -7.32
CA LEU A 65 -13.64 -3.88 -7.02
C LEU A 65 -14.42 -3.49 -8.28
N GLN A 66 -13.73 -3.01 -9.32
CA GLN A 66 -14.39 -2.74 -10.61
C GLN A 66 -14.91 -4.02 -11.28
N ARG A 67 -14.23 -5.16 -11.11
CA ARG A 67 -14.67 -6.45 -11.66
C ARG A 67 -15.84 -7.05 -10.90
N SER A 68 -15.92 -6.87 -9.58
CA SER A 68 -17.04 -7.41 -8.77
C SER A 68 -18.36 -6.65 -8.97
N THR A 69 -18.32 -5.49 -9.61
CA THR A 69 -19.49 -4.61 -9.82
C THR A 69 -20.02 -4.66 -11.26
N ARG A 70 -19.40 -5.48 -12.13
CA ARG A 70 -19.92 -5.85 -13.46
C ARG A 70 -20.66 -7.17 -13.36
#